data_AF-A0A8D8BG03-F1
#
_entry.id   AF-A0A8D8BG03-F1
#
_cell.length_a   1.000
_cell.length_b   1.000
_cell.length_c   1.000
_cell.angle_alpha   90.00
_cell.angle_beta   90.00
_cell.angle_gamma   90.00
#
_symmetry.space_group_name_H-M   'P 1'
#
loop_
_entity.id
_entity.type
_entity.pdbx_description
1 polymer ?
#
loop_
_entity_poly.entity_id
_entity_poly.type
_entity_poly.pdbx_seq_one_letter_code
_entity_poly.pdbx_strand_id
1 'polypeptide(L)'
;MNSEEICKICQTAPSKYCCPRCNVLYCSLACYKSSQHLQCSESFYKENVIQEMTMVRDDQQAQQSSHKMLEILSNLEQNDLSIDEGTEAGYEEDEDEDRFEEIDSDDAEDVPDLSERLGKVNLDDPNAVWERLTEEERKDFQNLLENGDVGRILPEVDPWWNGEFKVELVQSAESKVVSKGESHL
;
A
#
# COMPACT_ATOMS: atom_id res chain seq x y z
N MET A 1 -17.63 -46.22 -0.98
CA MET A 1 -18.94 -45.95 -1.59
C MET A 1 -18.95 -44.48 -1.99
N ASN A 2 -18.45 -44.15 -3.19
CA ASN A 2 -18.54 -42.79 -3.73
C ASN A 2 -19.94 -42.63 -4.30
N SER A 3 -20.90 -42.25 -3.45
CA SER A 3 -22.15 -41.69 -3.95
C SER A 3 -21.80 -40.29 -4.42
N GLU A 4 -21.49 -40.14 -5.71
CA GLU A 4 -21.30 -38.83 -6.34
C GLU A 4 -22.62 -38.06 -6.22
N GLU A 5 -22.75 -37.29 -5.14
CA GLU A 5 -23.98 -36.56 -4.87
C GLU A 5 -24.18 -35.55 -5.99
N ILE A 6 -25.32 -35.64 -6.68
CA ILE A 6 -25.65 -34.79 -7.81
C ILE A 6 -25.93 -33.36 -7.31
N CYS A 7 -25.57 -32.35 -8.10
CA CYS A 7 -25.94 -30.96 -7.86
C CYS A 7 -27.45 -30.82 -7.61
N LYS A 8 -27.85 -30.32 -6.45
CA LYS A 8 -29.28 -30.16 -6.08
C LYS A 8 -29.97 -28.99 -6.78
N ILE A 9 -29.21 -28.18 -7.51
CA ILE A 9 -29.70 -27.00 -8.23
C ILE A 9 -30.01 -27.31 -9.70
N CYS A 10 -29.05 -27.90 -10.43
CA CYS A 10 -29.25 -28.27 -11.84
C CYS A 10 -29.60 -29.75 -12.04
N GLN A 11 -29.30 -30.63 -11.09
CA GLN A 11 -29.55 -32.07 -11.15
C GLN A 11 -28.91 -32.81 -12.35
N THR A 12 -28.00 -32.15 -13.09
CA THR A 12 -27.38 -32.71 -14.31
C THR A 12 -25.94 -33.15 -14.12
N ALA A 13 -25.20 -32.50 -13.21
CA ALA A 13 -23.79 -32.72 -13.00
C ALA A 13 -23.52 -33.18 -11.56
N PRO A 14 -22.43 -33.93 -11.29
CA PRO A 14 -22.01 -34.23 -9.93
C PRO A 14 -21.69 -32.92 -9.20
N SER A 15 -22.04 -32.87 -7.91
CA SER A 15 -21.69 -31.76 -7.05
C SER A 15 -20.19 -31.76 -6.77
N LYS A 16 -19.61 -30.57 -6.80
CA LYS A 16 -18.19 -30.34 -6.50
C LYS A 16 -18.01 -29.55 -5.21
N TYR A 17 -19.04 -28.81 -4.82
CA TYR A 17 -18.99 -27.85 -3.74
C TYR A 17 -20.26 -27.92 -2.89
N CYS A 18 -20.17 -27.48 -1.63
CA CYS A 18 -21.27 -27.39 -0.68
C CYS A 18 -21.38 -25.95 -0.16
N CYS A 19 -22.59 -25.39 -0.12
CA CYS A 19 -22.79 -24.06 0.46
C CYS A 19 -22.68 -24.12 2.01
N PRO A 20 -21.86 -23.29 2.66
CA PRO A 20 -21.68 -23.34 4.12
C PRO A 20 -22.89 -22.85 4.92
N ARG A 21 -23.87 -22.19 4.28
CA ARG A 21 -25.04 -21.60 4.97
C ARG A 21 -26.30 -22.43 4.90
N CYS A 22 -26.50 -23.14 3.81
CA CYS A 22 -27.69 -23.98 3.60
C CYS A 22 -27.34 -25.45 3.30
N ASN A 23 -26.05 -25.79 3.27
CA ASN A 23 -25.52 -27.14 3.02
C ASN A 23 -25.97 -27.75 1.68
N VAL A 24 -26.36 -26.90 0.72
CA VAL A 24 -26.76 -27.35 -0.62
C VAL A 24 -25.54 -27.65 -1.48
N LEU A 25 -25.57 -28.81 -2.13
CA LEU A 25 -24.54 -29.30 -3.03
C LEU A 25 -24.72 -28.76 -4.44
N TYR A 26 -23.66 -28.19 -5.01
CA TYR A 26 -23.68 -27.57 -6.34
C TYR A 26 -22.43 -27.90 -7.18
N CYS A 27 -22.55 -27.81 -8.50
CA CYS A 27 -21.47 -28.19 -9.43
C CYS A 27 -20.57 -27.02 -9.86
N SER A 28 -21.11 -25.80 -9.95
CA SER A 28 -20.40 -24.62 -10.46
C SER A 28 -20.99 -23.30 -9.96
N LEU A 29 -20.28 -22.20 -10.21
CA LEU A 29 -20.73 -20.84 -9.88
C LEU A 29 -22.07 -20.47 -10.53
N ALA A 30 -22.39 -21.03 -11.71
CA ALA A 30 -23.68 -20.81 -12.37
C ALA A 30 -24.84 -21.35 -11.52
N CYS A 31 -24.65 -22.52 -10.89
CA CYS A 31 -25.62 -23.06 -9.94
C CYS A 31 -25.65 -22.24 -8.65
N TYR A 32 -24.50 -21.82 -8.14
CA TYR A 32 -24.43 -20.99 -6.93
C TYR A 32 -25.18 -19.65 -7.06
N LYS A 33 -25.10 -19.01 -8.24
CA LYS A 33 -25.78 -17.73 -8.58
C LYS A 33 -27.18 -17.91 -9.19
N SER A 34 -27.69 -19.14 -9.25
CA SER A 34 -29.01 -19.39 -9.83
C SER A 34 -30.13 -18.83 -8.95
N SER A 35 -31.31 -18.63 -9.56
CA SER A 35 -32.51 -18.18 -8.83
C SER A 35 -32.88 -19.10 -7.66
N GLN A 36 -32.57 -20.40 -7.75
CA GLN A 36 -32.84 -21.38 -6.70
C GLN A 36 -31.95 -21.23 -5.46
N HIS A 37 -30.79 -20.58 -5.59
CA HIS A 37 -29.84 -20.35 -4.49
C HIS A 37 -29.52 -18.86 -4.30
N LEU A 38 -30.42 -17.98 -4.77
CA LEU A 38 -30.16 -16.54 -4.78
C LEU A 38 -30.01 -15.96 -3.38
N GLN A 39 -30.86 -16.36 -2.43
CA GLN A 39 -30.87 -15.83 -1.06
C GLN A 39 -29.54 -16.02 -0.34
N CYS A 40 -28.90 -17.18 -0.50
CA CYS A 40 -27.58 -17.47 0.10
C CYS A 40 -26.43 -16.87 -0.71
N SER A 41 -26.56 -16.65 -2.01
CA SER A 41 -25.51 -15.95 -2.76
C SER A 41 -25.53 -14.44 -2.49
N GLU A 42 -26.70 -13.82 -2.46
CA GLU A 42 -26.88 -12.37 -2.33
C GLU A 42 -26.55 -11.87 -0.92
N SER A 43 -27.01 -12.57 0.12
CA SER A 43 -26.64 -12.19 1.49
C SER A 43 -25.13 -12.28 1.72
N PHE A 44 -24.43 -13.18 1.03
CA PHE A 44 -22.97 -13.32 1.17
C PHE A 44 -22.31 -12.10 0.56
N TYR A 45 -22.68 -11.74 -0.67
CA TYR A 45 -22.16 -10.53 -1.31
C TYR A 45 -22.48 -9.26 -0.51
N LYS A 46 -23.70 -9.15 0.04
CA LYS A 46 -24.09 -8.02 0.89
C LYS A 46 -23.23 -7.94 2.14
N GLU A 47 -23.04 -9.05 2.86
CA GLU A 47 -22.21 -9.09 4.06
C GLU A 47 -20.77 -8.68 3.75
N ASN A 48 -20.17 -9.19 2.67
CA ASN A 48 -18.81 -8.82 2.27
C ASN A 48 -18.72 -7.32 1.96
N VAL A 49 -19.65 -6.77 1.17
CA VAL A 49 -19.64 -5.33 0.82
C VAL A 49 -19.86 -4.45 2.05
N ILE A 50 -20.78 -4.83 2.93
CA ILE A 50 -21.04 -4.08 4.17
C ILE A 50 -19.80 -4.12 5.07
N GLN A 51 -19.17 -5.29 5.22
CA GLN A 51 -17.97 -5.46 6.02
C GLN A 51 -16.82 -4.57 5.53
N GLU A 52 -16.56 -4.55 4.22
CA GLU A 52 -15.57 -3.65 3.61
C GLU A 52 -15.92 -2.18 3.87
N MET A 53 -17.19 -1.78 3.67
CA MET A 53 -17.61 -0.40 3.95
C MET A 53 -17.50 -0.02 5.44
N THR A 54 -17.71 -0.96 6.36
CA THR A 54 -17.51 -0.71 7.79
C THR A 54 -16.04 -0.55 8.15
N MET A 55 -15.16 -1.38 7.59
CA MET A 55 -13.71 -1.26 7.82
C MET A 55 -13.20 0.11 7.36
N VAL A 56 -13.61 0.56 6.17
CA VAL A 56 -13.24 1.90 5.66
C VAL A 56 -13.77 3.03 6.55
N ARG A 57 -14.98 2.90 7.12
CA ARG A 57 -15.54 3.91 8.03
C ARG A 57 -14.79 3.96 9.35
N ASP A 58 -14.44 2.81 9.90
CA ASP A 58 -13.68 2.71 11.14
C ASP A 58 -12.28 3.30 10.97
N ASP A 59 -11.62 3.03 9.83
CA ASP A 59 -10.32 3.62 9.49
C ASP A 59 -10.40 5.14 9.32
N GLN A 60 -11.41 5.65 8.61
CA GLN A 60 -11.65 7.09 8.47
C GLN A 60 -11.96 7.75 9.82
N GLN A 61 -12.74 7.10 10.68
CA GLN A 61 -13.06 7.61 12.01
C GLN A 61 -11.82 7.62 12.92
N ALA A 62 -10.98 6.58 12.85
CA ALA A 62 -9.70 6.52 13.55
C ALA A 62 -8.77 7.65 13.09
N GLN A 63 -8.63 7.87 11.78
CA GLN A 63 -7.86 8.97 11.20
C GLN A 63 -8.38 10.35 11.65
N GLN A 64 -9.70 10.56 11.63
CA GLN A 64 -10.30 11.82 12.09
C GLN A 64 -10.08 12.07 13.59
N SER A 65 -10.10 11.02 14.41
CA SER A 65 -9.84 11.15 15.85
C SER A 65 -8.37 11.49 16.14
N SER A 66 -7.44 10.91 15.36
CA SER A 66 -6.02 11.23 15.41
C SER A 66 -5.75 12.67 14.96
N HIS A 67 -6.37 13.10 13.86
CA HIS A 67 -6.26 14.48 13.38
C HIS A 67 -6.76 15.48 14.42
N LYS A 68 -7.94 15.25 15.03
CA LYS A 68 -8.46 16.12 16.09
C LYS A 68 -7.55 16.16 17.33
N MET A 69 -6.91 15.05 17.68
CA MET A 69 -5.95 15.01 18.78
C MET A 69 -4.70 15.83 18.45
N LEU A 70 -4.15 15.69 17.24
CA LEU A 70 -3.01 16.47 16.76
C LEU A 70 -3.34 17.97 16.67
N GLU A 71 -4.55 18.32 16.23
CA GLU A 71 -5.03 19.69 16.15
C GLU A 71 -5.11 20.35 17.53
N ILE A 72 -5.60 19.63 18.55
CA ILE A 72 -5.62 20.11 19.93
C ILE A 72 -4.20 20.35 20.46
N LEU A 73 -3.27 19.42 20.19
CA LEU A 73 -1.87 19.54 20.62
C LEU A 73 -1.17 20.73 19.95
N SER A 74 -1.36 20.91 18.63
CA SER A 74 -0.81 22.05 17.88
C SER A 74 -1.32 23.39 18.39
N ASN A 75 -2.61 23.47 18.73
CA ASN A 75 -3.19 24.69 19.28
C ASN A 75 -2.66 25.04 20.67
N LEU A 76 -2.32 24.03 21.50
CA LEU A 76 -1.71 24.27 22.81
C LEU A 76 -0.28 24.79 22.68
N GLU A 77 0.52 24.19 21.79
CA GLU A 77 1.90 24.63 21.52
C GLU A 77 1.95 26.07 21.03
N GLN A 78 1.04 26.45 20.13
CA GLN A 78 0.93 27.83 19.61
C GLN A 78 0.42 28.82 20.66
N ASN A 79 -0.32 28.37 21.67
CA ASN A 79 -0.77 29.22 22.78
C ASN A 79 0.32 29.40 23.84
N ASP A 80 1.13 28.37 24.11
CA ASP A 80 2.21 28.38 25.11
C ASP A 80 3.42 29.25 24.66
N LEU A 81 3.61 29.43 23.34
CA LEU A 81 4.61 30.34 22.78
C LEU A 81 4.23 31.84 22.87
N SER A 82 3.10 32.19 23.50
CA SER A 82 2.62 33.59 23.59
C SER A 82 2.83 34.26 24.95
N ILE A 83 3.54 33.62 25.88
CA ILE A 83 3.91 34.18 27.20
C ILE A 83 5.41 33.94 27.46
N ASP A 84 6.24 34.90 27.04
CA ASP A 84 7.43 35.42 27.73
C ASP A 84 8.47 35.92 26.70
N GLU A 85 8.37 37.19 26.31
CA GLU A 85 9.54 37.91 25.82
C GLU A 85 9.38 39.41 26.14
N GLY A 86 9.57 39.71 27.42
CA GLY A 86 9.68 41.07 27.94
C GLY A 86 11.03 41.28 28.59
N THR A 87 12.11 41.49 27.82
CA THR A 87 13.26 42.27 28.30
C THR A 87 14.11 42.82 27.16
N GLU A 88 13.95 44.12 26.94
CA GLU A 88 14.78 45.00 26.14
C GLU A 88 16.14 45.26 26.81
N ALA A 89 17.24 45.09 26.08
CA ALA A 89 18.53 45.71 26.38
C ALA A 89 19.30 45.89 25.05
N GLY A 90 19.29 47.13 24.54
CA GLY A 90 19.92 47.49 23.28
C GLY A 90 21.42 47.73 23.37
N TYR A 91 22.09 47.60 22.22
CA TYR A 91 23.32 48.29 21.84
C TYR A 91 23.37 48.35 20.29
N GLU A 92 23.38 49.56 19.72
CA GLU A 92 23.96 49.91 18.40
C GLU A 92 25.49 50.06 18.62
N GLU A 93 26.43 49.91 17.68
CA GLU A 93 26.54 50.18 16.24
C GLU A 93 27.85 49.50 15.76
N ASP A 94 28.05 49.24 14.46
CA ASP A 94 29.31 49.50 13.72
C ASP A 94 29.18 49.04 12.24
N GLU A 95 29.39 49.99 11.33
CA GLU A 95 29.47 49.88 9.87
C GLU A 95 30.84 49.34 9.40
N ASP A 96 30.88 48.63 8.26
CA ASP A 96 31.87 48.71 7.16
C ASP A 96 31.77 47.42 6.31
N GLU A 97 31.19 47.49 5.11
CA GLU A 97 31.87 47.76 3.82
C GLU A 97 32.47 46.48 3.19
N ASP A 98 31.67 45.76 2.39
CA ASP A 98 32.15 45.22 1.11
C ASP A 98 30.99 44.75 0.22
N ARG A 99 30.72 45.56 -0.81
CA ARG A 99 29.86 45.24 -1.94
C ARG A 99 30.59 44.29 -2.88
N PHE A 100 30.18 43.03 -2.86
CA PHE A 100 30.46 42.07 -3.93
C PHE A 100 29.15 41.53 -4.50
N GLU A 101 28.67 42.17 -5.57
CA GLU A 101 27.63 41.59 -6.43
C GLU A 101 28.33 40.64 -7.42
N GLU A 102 28.41 39.35 -7.08
CA GLU A 102 28.64 38.26 -8.06
C GLU A 102 27.39 37.37 -8.13
N ILE A 103 26.55 37.70 -9.13
CA ILE A 103 25.94 36.78 -10.10
C ILE A 103 25.65 35.33 -9.61
N ASP A 104 24.38 35.11 -9.27
CA ASP A 104 23.50 34.00 -9.67
C ASP A 104 24.17 32.64 -9.97
N SER A 105 24.42 31.86 -8.92
CA SER A 105 24.42 30.40 -9.01
C SER A 105 23.21 29.91 -8.23
N ASP A 106 22.24 29.40 -8.96
CA ASP A 106 21.13 28.55 -8.54
C ASP A 106 21.63 27.39 -7.64
N ASP A 107 21.86 27.70 -6.38
CA ASP A 107 22.09 26.73 -5.32
C ASP A 107 21.03 26.99 -4.27
N ALA A 108 19.90 26.29 -4.42
CA ALA A 108 18.85 26.24 -3.41
C ALA A 108 19.36 25.49 -2.17
N GLU A 109 20.24 26.14 -1.41
CA GLU A 109 20.92 25.68 -0.18
C GLU A 109 19.98 25.51 1.03
N ASP A 110 18.70 25.14 0.82
CA ASP A 110 17.77 24.88 1.93
C ASP A 110 16.79 23.71 1.66
N VAL A 111 17.08 22.86 0.67
CA VAL A 111 16.41 21.55 0.54
C VAL A 111 17.16 20.49 1.34
N PRO A 112 16.60 19.98 2.45
CA PRO A 112 17.22 18.90 3.21
C PRO A 112 17.39 17.65 2.33
N ASP A 113 18.48 16.91 2.56
CA ASP A 113 18.87 15.74 1.77
C ASP A 113 17.68 14.77 1.60
N LEU A 114 17.54 14.23 0.39
CA LEU A 114 16.45 13.32 0.03
C LEU A 114 16.39 12.11 0.97
N SER A 115 17.56 11.64 1.44
CA SER A 115 17.66 10.55 2.40
C SER A 115 17.03 10.90 3.75
N GLU A 116 17.13 12.15 4.22
CA GLU A 116 16.50 12.59 5.46
C GLU A 116 14.99 12.75 5.30
N ARG A 117 14.53 13.24 4.13
CA ARG A 117 13.12 13.41 3.80
C ARG A 117 12.37 12.07 3.66
N LEU A 118 13.01 11.06 3.05
CA LEU A 118 12.45 9.73 2.84
C LEU A 118 12.59 8.79 4.05
N GLY A 119 13.48 9.08 5.00
CA GLY A 119 13.75 8.21 6.15
C GLY A 119 12.56 7.94 7.08
N LYS A 120 11.51 8.76 7.03
CA LYS A 120 10.26 8.59 7.81
C LYS A 120 9.06 8.14 6.97
N VAL A 121 9.27 7.88 5.68
CA VAL A 121 8.19 7.53 4.74
C VAL A 121 8.08 6.01 4.62
N ASN A 122 6.85 5.51 4.59
CA ASN A 122 6.60 4.12 4.30
C ASN A 122 6.86 3.85 2.81
N LEU A 123 7.94 3.12 2.50
CA LEU A 123 8.36 2.81 1.13
C LEU A 123 7.43 1.82 0.41
N ASP A 124 6.51 1.17 1.13
CA ASP A 124 5.49 0.30 0.55
C ASP A 124 4.26 1.07 0.03
N ASP A 125 4.16 2.39 0.29
CA ASP A 125 3.11 3.25 -0.26
C ASP A 125 3.67 4.18 -1.34
N PRO A 126 3.43 3.88 -2.64
CA PRO A 126 3.93 4.68 -3.76
C PRO A 126 3.48 6.13 -3.72
N ASN A 127 2.27 6.41 -3.20
CA ASN A 127 1.72 7.76 -3.19
C ASN A 127 2.39 8.62 -2.11
N ALA A 128 2.63 8.05 -0.93
CA ALA A 128 3.33 8.74 0.16
C ALA A 128 4.76 9.11 -0.21
N VAL A 129 5.45 8.25 -0.97
CA VAL A 129 6.79 8.55 -1.52
C VAL A 129 6.68 9.67 -2.54
N TRP A 130 5.75 9.56 -3.51
CA TRP A 130 5.59 10.55 -4.57
C TRP A 130 5.30 11.97 -4.06
N GLU A 131 4.42 12.10 -3.07
CA GLU A 131 4.06 13.39 -2.46
C GLU A 131 5.24 14.11 -1.80
N ARG A 132 6.25 13.35 -1.36
CA ARG A 132 7.43 13.88 -0.69
C ARG A 132 8.56 14.30 -1.61
N LEU A 133 8.56 13.93 -2.89
CA LEU A 133 9.53 14.39 -3.89
C LEU A 133 9.21 15.82 -4.37
N THR A 134 10.23 16.62 -4.68
CA THR A 134 10.08 17.95 -5.31
C THR A 134 9.67 17.81 -6.78
N GLU A 135 9.23 18.92 -7.40
CA GLU A 135 8.83 18.92 -8.81
C GLU A 135 9.99 18.58 -9.75
N GLU A 136 11.22 18.95 -9.39
CA GLU A 136 12.44 18.66 -10.14
C GLU A 136 12.79 17.18 -10.09
N GLU A 137 12.79 16.57 -8.89
CA GLU A 137 13.05 15.14 -8.69
C GLU A 137 12.01 14.27 -9.43
N ARG A 138 10.74 14.71 -9.45
CA ARG A 138 9.68 14.03 -10.22
C ARG A 138 9.91 14.11 -11.72
N LYS A 139 10.36 15.27 -12.21
CA LYS A 139 10.65 15.49 -13.62
C LYS A 139 11.85 14.66 -14.08
N ASP A 140 12.88 14.55 -13.24
CA ASP A 140 14.04 13.69 -13.51
C ASP A 140 13.65 12.21 -13.56
N PHE A 141 12.81 11.76 -12.63
CA PHE A 141 12.23 10.41 -12.68
C PHE A 141 11.42 10.17 -13.95
N GLN A 142 10.58 11.15 -14.36
CA GLN A 142 9.80 11.03 -15.60
C GLN A 142 10.72 10.97 -16.83
N ASN A 143 11.75 11.79 -16.88
CA ASN A 143 12.73 11.78 -17.97
C ASN A 143 13.47 10.44 -18.03
N LEU A 144 13.82 9.85 -16.89
CA LEU A 144 14.41 8.51 -16.81
C LEU A 144 13.48 7.43 -17.36
N LEU A 145 12.18 7.55 -17.12
CA LEU A 145 11.17 6.63 -17.65
C LEU A 145 11.00 6.78 -19.17
N GLU A 146 10.98 8.01 -19.68
CA GLU A 146 10.89 8.31 -21.11
C GLU A 146 12.14 7.84 -21.88
N ASN A 147 13.32 7.98 -21.28
CA ASN A 147 14.58 7.53 -21.87
C ASN A 147 14.79 6.01 -21.76
N GLY A 148 13.96 5.30 -20.98
CA GLY A 148 14.05 3.85 -20.80
C GLY A 148 15.27 3.38 -19.98
N ASP A 149 16.02 4.31 -19.37
CA ASP A 149 17.20 4.02 -18.55
C ASP A 149 16.83 3.43 -17.17
N VAL A 150 15.54 3.42 -16.81
CA VAL A 150 15.03 2.79 -15.58
C VAL A 150 15.42 1.30 -15.47
N GLY A 151 15.56 0.60 -16.59
CA GLY A 151 15.97 -0.81 -16.63
C GLY A 151 17.41 -1.05 -16.19
N ARG A 152 18.24 0.00 -16.10
CA ARG A 152 19.63 -0.08 -15.63
C ARG A 152 19.74 -0.03 -14.11
N ILE A 153 18.73 0.56 -13.46
CA ILE A 153 18.65 0.74 -12.01
C ILE A 153 17.86 -0.42 -11.39
N LEU A 154 16.87 -0.93 -12.10
CA LEU A 154 16.12 -2.10 -11.66
C LEU A 154 16.94 -3.38 -11.85
N PRO A 155 17.03 -4.24 -10.82
CA PRO A 155 17.58 -5.58 -11.03
C PRO A 155 16.74 -6.30 -12.08
N GLU A 156 17.38 -7.16 -12.88
CA GLU A 156 16.66 -8.05 -13.79
C GLU A 156 15.66 -8.85 -12.96
N VAL A 157 14.37 -8.53 -13.11
CA VAL A 157 13.31 -9.26 -12.44
C VAL A 157 13.26 -10.60 -13.14
N ASP A 158 13.62 -11.67 -12.42
CA ASP A 158 13.28 -13.04 -12.76
C ASP A 158 11.98 -13.37 -12.03
N PRO A 159 10.80 -13.23 -12.67
CA PRO A 159 9.57 -13.63 -12.05
C PRO A 159 9.62 -15.10 -11.69
N TRP A 160 9.14 -15.43 -10.49
CA TRP A 160 9.08 -16.81 -10.05
C TRP A 160 8.38 -17.69 -11.08
N TRP A 161 7.27 -17.26 -11.69
CA TRP A 161 6.51 -18.04 -12.68
C TRP A 161 7.24 -18.38 -13.98
N ASN A 162 8.42 -17.81 -14.25
CA ASN A 162 9.26 -18.21 -15.39
C ASN A 162 10.03 -19.52 -15.13
N GLY A 163 10.13 -19.95 -13.87
CA GLY A 163 10.75 -21.22 -13.51
C GLY A 163 9.79 -22.40 -13.65
N GLU A 164 10.26 -23.50 -14.24
CA GLU A 164 9.58 -24.80 -14.13
C GLU A 164 9.77 -25.36 -12.72
N PHE A 165 8.85 -25.06 -11.80
CA PHE A 165 8.87 -25.67 -10.47
C PHE A 165 8.25 -27.05 -10.52
N LYS A 166 9.08 -28.08 -10.36
CA LYS A 166 8.61 -29.44 -10.11
C LYS A 166 8.12 -29.55 -8.66
N VAL A 167 6.86 -29.16 -8.43
CA VAL A 167 6.21 -29.35 -7.13
C VAL A 167 5.72 -30.79 -7.05
N GLU A 168 6.31 -31.59 -6.15
CA GLU A 168 5.75 -32.89 -5.82
C GLU A 168 4.43 -32.69 -5.05
N LEU A 169 3.31 -33.02 -5.69
CA LEU A 169 1.94 -32.84 -5.16
C LEU A 169 1.67 -33.59 -3.85
N VAL A 170 2.52 -34.55 -3.48
CA VAL A 170 2.42 -35.32 -2.24
C VAL A 170 3.81 -35.41 -1.61
N GLN A 171 3.97 -34.77 -0.45
CA GLN A 171 5.16 -34.89 0.40
C GLN A 171 4.78 -35.57 1.71
N SER A 172 5.61 -36.49 2.19
CA SER A 172 5.45 -37.08 3.52
C SER A 172 5.72 -35.99 4.56
N ALA A 173 4.98 -35.98 5.68
CA ALA A 173 5.10 -34.96 6.73
C ALA A 173 6.52 -34.85 7.35
N GLU A 174 7.38 -35.83 7.09
CA GLU A 174 8.74 -35.93 7.60
C GLU A 174 9.80 -35.41 6.61
N SER A 175 9.46 -35.21 5.33
CA SER A 175 10.42 -34.78 4.31
C SER A 175 10.35 -33.26 4.13
N LYS A 176 11.18 -32.53 4.90
CA LYS A 176 11.41 -31.10 4.70
C LYS A 176 12.33 -30.88 3.50
N VAL A 177 11.83 -31.17 2.30
CA VAL A 177 12.56 -30.85 1.06
C VAL A 177 12.11 -29.46 0.63
N VAL A 178 12.91 -28.45 0.99
CA VAL A 178 12.79 -27.13 0.38
C VAL A 178 13.06 -27.33 -1.11
N SER A 179 12.05 -27.11 -1.94
CA SER A 179 12.15 -27.08 -3.38
C SER A 179 13.13 -25.97 -3.78
N LYS A 180 14.41 -26.33 -3.89
CA LYS A 180 15.41 -25.51 -4.56
C LYS A 180 15.04 -25.52 -6.03
N GLY A 181 14.59 -24.38 -6.55
CA GLY A 181 14.49 -24.17 -7.98
C GLY A 181 15.88 -24.30 -8.57
N GLU A 182 16.12 -25.40 -9.30
CA GLU A 182 17.32 -25.54 -10.11
C GLU A 182 17.11 -24.71 -11.37
N SER A 183 17.81 -23.58 -11.46
CA SER A 183 17.99 -22.85 -12.72
C SER A 183 18.99 -23.64 -13.57
N HIS A 184 18.49 -24.43 -14.52
CA HIS A 184 19.33 -25.06 -15.52
C HIS A 184 19.69 -24.00 -16.57
N LEU A 185 20.93 -23.53 -16.53
CA LEU A 185 21.59 -22.88 -17.67
C LEU A 185 21.72 -23.86 -18.84
#